data_AF-A0A2E8U663-F1
#
_entry.id   AF-A0A2E8U663-F1
#
_cell.length_a   1.000
_cell.length_b   1.000
_cell.length_c   1.000
_cell.angle_alpha   90.00
_cell.angle_beta   90.00
_cell.angle_gamma   90.00
#
_symmetry.space_group_name_H-M   'P 1'
#
loop_
_entity.id
_entity.type
_entity.pdbx_description
1 polymer ?
#
loop_
_entity_poly.entity_id
_entity_poly.type
_entity_poly.pdbx_seq_one_letter_code
_entity_poly.pdbx_strand_id
1 'polypeptide(L)' 'MQGWLSMGGIMDNTSFWLLVAIMHPFLYFISLEYFGEMAAVVITSSIPIFFLVWIGASGKNPFASDEEE' A
#
# COMPACT_ATOMS: atom_id res chain seq x y z
N MET A 1 -4.80 -2.48 26.44
CA MET A 1 -4.97 -1.95 25.07
C MET A 1 -3.58 -1.73 24.47
N GLN A 2 -2.95 -2.77 23.92
CA GLN A 2 -1.52 -2.69 23.53
C GLN A 2 -1.26 -3.18 22.08
N GLY A 3 -2.27 -3.70 21.40
CA GLY A 3 -2.16 -4.15 20.01
C GLY A 3 -2.38 -3.06 18.94
N TRP A 4 -2.93 -1.90 19.30
CA TRP A 4 -3.27 -0.83 18.33
C TRP A 4 -2.07 0.07 17.97
N LEU A 5 -1.08 0.22 18.85
CA LEU A 5 0.12 1.02 18.57
C LEU A 5 1.10 0.33 17.62
N SER A 6 1.06 -1.00 17.51
CA SER A 6 1.97 -1.74 16.63
C SER A 6 1.60 -1.65 15.15
N MET A 7 0.34 -1.34 14.83
CA MET A 7 -0.14 -1.25 13.44
C MET A 7 0.18 0.11 12.80
N GLY A 8 0.23 1.17 13.61
CA GLY A 8 0.65 2.51 13.15
C GLY A 8 2.09 2.54 12.64
N GLY A 9 3.03 1.90 13.36
CA GLY A 9 4.45 1.88 12.99
C GLY A 9 4.79 1.14 11.69
N ILE A 10 3.96 0.16 11.27
CA ILE A 10 4.14 -0.53 9.98
C ILE A 10 3.63 0.36 8.82
N MET A 11 2.57 1.11 9.04
CA MET A 11 1.97 2.00 8.03
C MET A 11 2.71 3.33 7.85
N ASP A 12 3.51 3.74 8.84
CA ASP A 12 4.45 4.89 8.76
C ASP A 12 5.75 4.55 8.00
N ASN A 13 6.01 3.27 7.69
CA ASN A 13 7.23 2.86 7.01
C ASN A 13 7.09 3.01 5.49
N THR A 14 7.68 4.05 4.91
CA THR A 14 7.89 4.21 3.45
C THR A 14 8.48 2.94 2.83
N SER A 15 9.34 2.21 3.55
CA SER A 15 9.90 0.93 3.13
C SER A 15 8.86 -0.19 2.91
N PHE A 16 7.78 -0.22 3.71
CA PHE A 16 6.69 -1.18 3.53
C PHE A 16 5.93 -0.89 2.23
N TRP A 17 5.61 0.37 1.97
CA TRP A 17 4.95 0.79 0.73
C TRP A 17 5.82 0.56 -0.50
N LEU A 18 7.13 0.78 -0.38
CA LEU A 18 8.09 0.50 -1.45
C LEU A 18 8.17 -1.00 -1.76
N LEU A 19 8.16 -1.86 -0.73
CA LEU A 19 8.06 -3.31 -0.91
C LEU A 19 6.74 -3.71 -1.58
N VAL A 20 5.60 -3.14 -1.16
CA VAL A 20 4.29 -3.39 -1.79
C VAL A 20 4.30 -2.96 -3.26
N ALA A 21 4.92 -1.83 -3.60
CA ALA A 21 5.07 -1.37 -4.98
C ALA A 21 5.94 -2.31 -5.83
N ILE A 22 7.04 -2.84 -5.28
CA ILE A 22 7.89 -3.83 -5.95
C ILE A 22 7.15 -5.15 -6.16
N MET A 23 6.35 -5.57 -5.18
CA MET A 23 5.54 -6.79 -5.24
C MET A 23 4.29 -6.65 -6.12
N HIS A 24 3.89 -5.42 -6.46
CA HIS A 24 2.70 -5.11 -7.25
C HIS A 24 2.63 -5.82 -8.61
N PRO A 25 3.69 -5.82 -9.46
CA PRO A 25 3.69 -6.60 -10.70
C PRO A 25 3.59 -8.12 -10.45
N PHE A 26 4.22 -8.65 -9.41
CA PHE A 26 4.12 -10.07 -9.07
C PHE A 26 2.68 -10.46 -8.69
N LEU A 27 2.01 -9.62 -7.91
CA LEU A 27 0.60 -9.82 -7.55
C LEU A 27 -0.32 -9.75 -8.77
N TYR A 28 -0.03 -8.90 -9.75
CA TYR A 28 -0.77 -8.86 -11.01
C TYR A 28 -0.61 -10.16 -11.81
N PHE A 29 0.63 -10.63 -12.00
CA PHE A 29 0.89 -11.88 -12.73
C PHE A 29 0.24 -13.10 -12.05
N ILE A 30 0.36 -13.20 -10.72
CA ILE A 30 -0.32 -14.26 -9.97
C ILE A 30 -1.84 -14.15 -10.13
N SER A 31 -2.40 -12.95 -10.01
CA SER A 31 -3.86 -12.80 -10.14
C SER A 31 -4.35 -13.10 -11.55
N LEU A 32 -3.55 -12.82 -12.58
CA LEU A 32 -3.88 -13.11 -13.97
C LEU A 32 -3.92 -14.61 -14.24
N GLU A 33 -2.96 -15.36 -13.70
CA GLU A 33 -2.90 -16.82 -13.80
C GLU A 33 -4.11 -17.49 -13.12
N TYR A 34 -4.53 -17.00 -11.95
CA TYR A 34 -5.54 -17.68 -11.13
C TYR A 34 -6.98 -17.21 -11.38
N PHE A 35 -7.18 -15.96 -11.79
CA PHE A 35 -8.53 -15.35 -11.85
C PHE A 35 -8.86 -14.72 -13.20
N GLY A 36 -7.89 -14.63 -14.12
CA GLY A 36 -8.04 -13.96 -15.41
C GLY A 36 -7.93 -12.44 -15.33
N GLU A 37 -7.85 -11.78 -16.49
CA GLU A 37 -7.50 -10.36 -16.63
C GLU A 37 -8.41 -9.43 -15.79
N MET A 38 -9.72 -9.62 -15.85
CA MET A 38 -10.68 -8.72 -15.18
C MET A 38 -10.51 -8.74 -13.66
N ALA A 39 -10.33 -9.92 -13.08
CA ALA A 39 -10.14 -10.07 -11.64
C ALA A 39 -8.73 -9.61 -11.21
N ALA A 40 -7.71 -9.86 -12.03
CA ALA A 40 -6.35 -9.39 -11.79
C ALA A 40 -6.29 -7.86 -11.71
N VAL A 41 -6.95 -7.18 -12.65
CA VAL A 41 -7.03 -5.72 -12.65
C VAL A 41 -7.71 -5.20 -11.37
N VAL A 42 -8.83 -5.81 -10.95
CA VAL A 42 -9.55 -5.39 -9.74
C VAL A 42 -8.72 -5.60 -8.47
N ILE A 43 -8.10 -6.76 -8.31
CA ILE A 43 -7.30 -7.11 -7.12
C ILE A 43 -6.07 -6.20 -7.04
N THR A 44 -5.31 -6.09 -8.14
CA THR A 44 -4.10 -5.26 -8.20
C THR A 44 -4.42 -3.78 -8.02
N SER A 45 -5.57 -3.29 -8.53
CA SER A 45 -5.99 -1.89 -8.38
C SER A 45 -6.52 -1.56 -6.98
N SER A 46 -6.97 -2.55 -6.20
CA SER A 46 -7.48 -2.32 -4.85
C SER A 46 -6.40 -1.81 -3.89
N ILE A 47 -5.15 -2.24 -4.07
CA ILE A 47 -3.99 -1.88 -3.25
C ILE A 47 -3.65 -0.37 -3.32
N PRO A 48 -3.44 0.24 -4.50
CA PRO A 48 -3.17 1.68 -4.60
C PRO A 48 -4.38 2.54 -4.22
N ILE A 49 -5.61 2.09 -4.46
CA ILE A 49 -6.81 2.82 -4.02
C ILE A 49 -6.83 2.89 -2.49
N PHE A 50 -6.55 1.78 -1.81
CA PHE A 50 -6.48 1.76 -0.35
C PHE A 50 -5.36 2.65 0.19
N PHE A 51 -4.22 2.71 -0.51
CA PHE A 51 -3.12 3.61 -0.17
C PHE A 51 -3.52 5.08 -0.26
N LEU A 52 -4.20 5.49 -1.33
CA LEU A 52 -4.64 6.87 -1.52
C LEU A 52 -5.68 7.28 -0.47
N VAL A 53 -6.62 6.38 -0.15
CA VAL A 53 -7.59 6.59 0.93
C VAL A 53 -6.88 6.72 2.27
N TRP A 54 -5.85 5.90 2.52
CA TRP A 54 -5.04 5.98 3.73
C TRP A 54 -4.28 7.32 3.84
N ILE A 55 -3.59 7.77 2.78
CA ILE A 55 -2.90 9.07 2.78
C ILE A 55 -3.89 10.20 3.07
N GLY A 56 -5.05 10.20 2.41
CA GLY A 56 -6.08 11.21 2.62
C GLY A 56 -6.66 11.21 4.04
N ALA A 57 -6.88 10.03 4.63
CA ALA A 57 -7.43 9.89 5.97
C ALA A 57 -6.40 10.14 7.09
N SER A 58 -5.14 9.76 6.88
CA SER A 58 -4.08 9.90 7.88
C SER A 58 -3.51 11.32 7.93
N GLY A 59 -3.68 12.13 6.88
CA GLY A 59 -3.10 13.47 6.77
C GLY A 59 -1.56 13.51 6.72
N LYS A 60 -0.90 12.35 6.78
CA LYS A 60 0.55 12.19 6.68
C LYS A 60 0.86 11.85 5.24
N ASN A 61 1.60 12.73 4.57
CA ASN A 61 2.13 12.45 3.24
C ASN A 61 3.46 11.68 3.40
N PRO A 62 3.53 10.37 3.12
CA PRO A 62 4.77 9.61 3.22
C PRO A 62 5.83 10.04 2.18
N PHE A 63 5.46 10.92 1.25
CA PHE A 63 6.36 11.57 0.28
C PHE A 63 6.68 13.03 0.64
N ALA A 64 6.11 13.57 1.74
CA ALA A 64 6.62 14.79 2.31
C ALA A 64 7.88 14.40 3.09
N SER A 65 9.03 14.72 2.53
CA SER A 65 10.26 14.71 3.32
C SER A 65 10.07 15.76 4.42
N ASP A 66 10.13 15.36 5.69
CA ASP A 66 10.38 16.26 6.82
C ASP A 66 11.83 16.79 6.72
N GLU A 67 12.18 17.40 5.58
CA GLU A 67 13.44 18.14 5.36
C GLU A 67 13.18 19.65 5.46
N GLU A 68 12.29 20.05 6.36
CA GLU A 68 12.22 21.41 6.86
C GLU A 68 12.40 21.39 8.38
N GLU A 69 13.65 21.17 8.81
CA GLU A 69 14.35 21.89 9.90
C GLU A 69 15.83 21.49 9.99
#